data_AF-A0A961F2S5-F1
#
_entry.id   AF-A0A961F2S5-F1
#
_cell.length_a   1.000
_cell.length_b   1.000
_cell.length_c   1.000
_cell.angle_alpha   90.00
_cell.angle_beta   90.00
_cell.angle_gamma   90.00
#
_symmetry.space_group_name_H-M   'P 1'
#
loop_
_entity.id
_entity.type
_entity.pdbx_description
1 polymer ?
#
loop_
_entity_poly.entity_id
_entity_poly.type
_entity_poly.pdbx_seq_one_letter_code
_entity_poly.pdbx_strand_id
1 'polypeptide(L)'
;MRFRKTIQQGLLFLGIALLPQCVQAHDLLQKHVELNDWKYRWQSESDFSAAVASSHLKDWRTISAPRNPPHRNQEGYLWLQARLPDFIQTLDEPTLLLQRVDQNFIVIIDDKQIYKFGRLDPSNERAYIGTPFHLIPLKREYAGQHIQLQIYSEYTSIGIQGPVRIGNRGDLILKFIRDRMFALLS
;
A
#
# COMPACT_ATOMS: atom_id res chain seq x y z
N MET A 1 54.42 -12.31 -68.54
CA MET A 1 55.50 -11.47 -68.01
C MET A 1 54.90 -10.47 -67.02
N ARG A 2 55.45 -10.42 -65.79
CA ARG A 2 55.17 -9.52 -64.64
C ARG A 2 53.92 -9.73 -63.76
N PHE A 3 54.23 -10.35 -62.61
CA PHE A 3 53.62 -10.18 -61.29
C PHE A 3 53.35 -8.72 -60.88
N ARG A 4 52.30 -8.50 -60.07
CA ARG A 4 52.41 -7.94 -58.70
C ARG A 4 51.10 -8.12 -57.90
N LYS A 5 51.21 -8.83 -56.77
CA LYS A 5 50.29 -8.82 -55.62
C LYS A 5 50.59 -7.59 -54.76
N THR A 6 49.56 -6.94 -54.21
CA THR A 6 49.55 -6.20 -52.91
C THR A 6 48.08 -5.98 -52.56
N ILE A 7 47.43 -6.74 -51.66
CA ILE A 7 47.50 -6.80 -50.19
C ILE A 7 47.06 -5.51 -49.49
N GLN A 8 45.97 -5.67 -48.72
CA GLN A 8 45.49 -4.94 -47.52
C GLN A 8 45.14 -3.45 -47.65
N GLN A 9 43.86 -3.15 -47.40
CA GLN A 9 43.48 -2.35 -46.23
C GLN A 9 42.20 -2.94 -45.61
N GLY A 10 42.35 -3.58 -44.45
CA GLY A 10 41.24 -3.96 -43.61
C GLY A 10 40.74 -2.73 -42.85
N LEU A 11 39.45 -2.43 -42.95
CA LEU A 11 38.81 -1.48 -42.08
C LEU A 11 38.25 -2.26 -40.88
N LEU A 12 38.98 -2.24 -39.77
CA LEU A 12 38.49 -2.65 -38.46
C LEU A 12 37.32 -1.73 -38.09
N PHE A 13 36.09 -2.21 -38.17
CA PHE A 13 34.99 -1.66 -37.39
C PHE A 13 35.06 -2.26 -35.97
N LEU A 14 35.91 -1.69 -35.13
CA LEU A 14 35.89 -1.95 -33.69
C LEU A 14 35.37 -0.70 -32.96
N GLY A 15 34.12 -0.35 -33.25
CA GLY A 15 33.36 0.60 -32.43
C GLY A 15 32.79 -0.16 -31.25
N ILE A 16 33.50 -0.13 -30.12
CA ILE A 16 33.03 -0.64 -28.83
C ILE A 16 31.75 0.14 -28.46
N ALA A 17 30.59 -0.46 -28.70
CA ALA A 17 29.32 0.00 -28.17
C ALA A 17 29.16 -0.52 -26.74
N LEU A 18 29.63 0.24 -25.75
CA LEU A 18 29.40 0.00 -24.32
C LEU A 18 29.38 1.38 -23.63
N LEU A 19 28.37 1.89 -22.92
CA LEU A 19 27.03 1.48 -22.49
C LEU A 19 26.34 2.80 -22.04
N PRO A 20 25.07 3.08 -22.39
CA PRO A 20 24.22 3.84 -21.48
C PRO A 20 23.02 2.97 -21.09
N GLN A 21 23.28 1.75 -20.61
CA GLN A 21 22.20 0.86 -20.16
C GLN A 21 22.32 0.44 -18.69
N CYS A 22 23.23 1.05 -17.92
CA CYS A 22 23.29 0.77 -16.49
C CYS A 22 22.28 1.61 -15.67
N VAL A 23 21.70 2.67 -16.24
CA VAL A 23 20.82 3.59 -15.47
C VAL A 23 19.33 3.26 -15.61
N GLN A 24 18.90 2.53 -16.64
CA GLN A 24 17.47 2.21 -16.86
C GLN A 24 17.01 0.87 -16.28
N ALA A 25 17.91 0.03 -15.76
CA ALA A 25 17.52 -1.24 -15.13
C ALA A 25 16.86 -1.05 -13.76
N HIS A 26 17.00 0.14 -13.14
CA HIS A 26 16.56 0.34 -11.75
C HIS A 26 15.06 0.63 -11.62
N ASP A 27 14.41 1.12 -12.67
CA ASP A 27 12.98 1.47 -12.67
C ASP A 27 12.08 0.32 -13.15
N LEU A 28 12.68 -0.78 -13.62
CA LEU A 28 11.96 -1.91 -14.22
C LEU A 28 11.46 -2.97 -13.21
N LEU A 29 11.65 -2.77 -11.90
CA LEU A 29 11.33 -3.80 -10.90
C LEU A 29 10.46 -3.37 -9.72
N GLN A 30 10.07 -2.09 -9.57
CA GLN A 30 9.23 -1.68 -8.43
C GLN A 30 7.75 -1.57 -8.83
N LYS A 31 7.06 -2.70 -8.94
CA LYS A 31 5.61 -2.72 -9.22
C LYS A 31 4.82 -2.49 -7.94
N HIS A 32 4.89 -1.28 -7.42
CA HIS A 32 3.95 -0.82 -6.39
C HIS A 32 3.09 0.35 -6.90
N VAL A 33 1.87 0.46 -6.41
CA VAL A 33 1.01 1.64 -6.62
C VAL A 33 0.54 2.18 -5.29
N GLU A 34 0.21 3.47 -5.28
CA GLU A 34 -0.56 4.07 -4.20
C GLU A 34 -2.05 3.77 -4.41
N LEU A 35 -2.73 3.40 -3.33
CA LEU A 35 -4.17 3.14 -3.31
C LEU A 35 -4.91 4.45 -3.09
N ASN A 36 -5.81 4.78 -4.02
CA ASN A 36 -6.56 6.02 -4.06
C ASN A 36 -8.08 5.75 -4.01
N ASP A 37 -8.88 6.77 -4.32
CA ASP A 37 -10.35 6.70 -4.41
C ASP A 37 -11.01 6.23 -3.11
N TRP A 38 -10.47 6.74 -2.00
CA TRP A 38 -10.93 6.41 -0.66
C TRP A 38 -12.36 6.91 -0.43
N LYS A 39 -13.12 6.07 0.24
CA LYS A 39 -14.41 6.41 0.81
C LYS A 39 -14.39 6.19 2.30
N TYR A 40 -15.25 6.92 3.01
CA TYR A 40 -15.39 6.79 4.45
C TYR A 40 -16.86 6.83 4.89
N ARG A 41 -17.08 6.36 6.11
CA ARG A 41 -18.29 6.61 6.90
C ARG A 41 -17.97 6.51 8.39
N TRP A 42 -18.82 7.14 9.19
CA TRP A 42 -18.77 7.03 10.65
C TRP A 42 -19.74 5.97 11.17
N GLN A 43 -19.49 5.48 12.38
CA GLN A 43 -20.37 4.58 13.11
C GLN A 43 -20.21 4.82 14.62
N SER A 44 -21.33 4.80 15.34
CA SER A 44 -21.36 5.12 16.78
C SER A 44 -20.99 3.94 17.64
N GLU A 45 -21.43 2.75 17.23
CA GLU A 45 -21.23 1.50 17.96
C GLU A 45 -20.75 0.42 17.01
N SER A 46 -19.77 -0.37 17.44
CA SER A 46 -19.37 -1.57 16.73
C SER A 46 -18.94 -2.66 17.69
N ASP A 47 -19.46 -3.86 17.46
CA ASP A 47 -18.92 -5.08 18.03
C ASP A 47 -17.86 -5.63 17.08
N PHE A 48 -16.66 -5.05 17.12
CA PHE A 48 -15.47 -5.45 16.35
C PHE A 48 -15.12 -6.96 16.30
N SER A 49 -15.91 -7.82 16.96
CA SER A 49 -15.84 -9.28 16.96
C SER A 49 -16.86 -9.96 16.04
N ALA A 50 -18.00 -9.33 15.78
CA ALA A 50 -18.99 -9.84 14.85
C ALA A 50 -18.38 -9.83 13.47
N ALA A 51 -18.61 -10.88 12.68
CA ALA A 51 -18.33 -10.86 11.25
C ALA A 51 -19.11 -9.68 10.66
N VAL A 52 -18.47 -8.50 10.59
CA VAL A 52 -19.13 -7.31 10.11
C VAL A 52 -19.37 -7.62 8.65
N ALA A 53 -20.64 -7.79 8.30
CA ALA A 53 -21.10 -7.83 6.92
C ALA A 53 -20.92 -6.42 6.35
N SER A 54 -19.66 -6.07 6.12
CA SER A 54 -19.21 -4.80 5.60
C SER A 54 -19.75 -4.56 4.19
N SER A 55 -20.19 -5.62 3.52
CA SER A 55 -21.00 -5.64 2.30
C SER A 55 -22.36 -4.92 2.43
N HIS A 56 -22.96 -4.87 3.62
CA HIS A 56 -24.23 -4.16 3.86
C HIS A 56 -24.05 -2.68 4.22
N LEU A 57 -22.81 -2.21 4.41
CA LEU A 57 -22.54 -0.81 4.74
C LEU A 57 -22.88 0.09 3.55
N LYS A 58 -23.82 1.01 3.77
CA LYS A 58 -24.23 2.05 2.83
C LYS A 58 -23.66 3.42 3.22
N ASP A 59 -23.98 4.43 2.42
CA ASP A 59 -23.73 5.87 2.70
C ASP A 59 -22.26 6.29 2.76
N TRP A 60 -21.44 5.63 1.93
CA TRP A 60 -20.03 5.97 1.73
C TRP A 60 -19.87 7.36 1.11
N ARG A 61 -18.95 8.16 1.67
CA ARG A 61 -18.57 9.48 1.17
C ARG A 61 -17.13 9.47 0.69
N THR A 62 -16.84 10.13 -0.42
CA THR A 62 -15.46 10.22 -0.94
C THR A 62 -14.59 11.09 -0.04
N ILE A 63 -13.31 10.73 0.08
CA ILE A 63 -12.28 11.53 0.73
C ILE A 63 -10.97 11.46 -0.05
N SER A 64 -10.24 12.57 -0.11
CA SER A 64 -8.96 12.64 -0.83
C SER A 64 -7.83 11.91 -0.11
N ALA A 65 -7.86 11.88 1.22
CA ALA A 65 -6.87 11.18 2.03
C ALA A 65 -7.58 10.36 3.13
N PRO A 66 -7.13 9.14 3.44
CA PRO A 66 -7.76 8.27 4.45
C PRO A 66 -7.52 8.73 5.91
N ARG A 67 -7.41 10.03 6.17
CA ARG A 67 -7.07 10.62 7.48
C ARG A 67 -8.02 11.74 7.85
N ASN A 68 -8.45 11.75 9.11
CA ASN A 68 -9.33 12.76 9.71
C ASN A 68 -10.48 13.20 8.80
N PRO A 69 -11.38 12.28 8.39
CA PRO A 69 -12.54 12.66 7.60
C PRO A 69 -13.39 13.73 8.29
N PRO A 70 -14.09 14.57 7.52
CA PRO A 70 -14.94 15.59 8.11
C PRO A 70 -16.16 14.95 8.81
N HIS A 71 -16.84 15.75 9.62
CA HIS A 71 -18.09 15.38 10.30
C HIS A 71 -18.00 14.20 11.27
N ARG A 72 -16.88 14.08 12.00
CA ARG A 72 -16.69 13.05 13.03
C ARG A 72 -17.69 13.13 14.19
N ASN A 73 -18.03 14.33 14.65
CA ASN A 73 -18.86 14.52 15.84
C ASN A 73 -18.33 13.70 17.04
N GLN A 74 -19.17 12.84 17.63
CA GLN A 74 -18.83 11.95 18.76
C GLN A 74 -18.55 10.51 18.32
N GLU A 75 -18.37 10.27 17.03
CA GLU A 75 -18.20 8.93 16.46
C GLU A 75 -16.78 8.41 16.75
N GLY A 76 -16.71 7.26 17.42
CA GLY A 76 -15.45 6.59 17.78
C GLY A 76 -14.92 5.66 16.69
N TYR A 77 -15.79 5.23 15.76
CA TYR A 77 -15.46 4.25 14.74
C TYR A 77 -15.47 4.86 13.34
N LEU A 78 -14.33 4.76 12.66
CA LEU A 78 -14.15 5.15 11.28
C LEU A 78 -14.09 3.91 10.40
N TRP A 79 -14.95 3.87 9.38
CA TRP A 79 -14.78 2.97 8.27
C TRP A 79 -14.13 3.68 7.09
N LEU A 80 -13.14 3.02 6.51
CA LEU A 80 -12.51 3.40 5.25
C LEU A 80 -12.72 2.28 4.23
N GLN A 81 -12.85 2.64 2.96
CA GLN A 81 -12.96 1.70 1.86
C GLN A 81 -12.20 2.20 0.64
N ALA A 82 -11.54 1.29 -0.07
CA ALA A 82 -10.97 1.54 -1.39
C ALA A 82 -11.08 0.29 -2.26
N ARG A 83 -11.03 0.45 -3.59
CA ARG A 83 -11.06 -0.68 -4.53
C ARG A 83 -9.64 -1.18 -4.77
N LEU A 84 -9.43 -2.48 -4.57
CA LEU A 84 -8.16 -3.12 -4.85
C LEU A 84 -7.93 -3.21 -6.37
N PRO A 85 -6.74 -2.85 -6.87
CA PRO A 85 -6.46 -2.86 -8.30
C PRO A 85 -6.31 -4.28 -8.85
N ASP A 86 -6.68 -4.47 -10.11
CA ASP A 86 -6.70 -5.80 -10.74
C ASP A 86 -5.31 -6.41 -10.91
N PHE A 87 -4.26 -5.59 -11.01
CA PHE A 87 -2.89 -6.07 -11.19
C PHE A 87 -2.35 -6.85 -9.98
N ILE A 88 -3.03 -6.86 -8.83
CA ILE A 88 -2.68 -7.72 -7.68
C ILE A 88 -2.54 -9.19 -8.11
N GLN A 89 -3.34 -9.63 -9.09
CA GLN A 89 -3.26 -11.00 -9.63
C GLN A 89 -1.89 -11.32 -10.24
N THR A 90 -1.15 -10.30 -10.65
CA THR A 90 0.16 -10.43 -11.29
C THR A 90 1.34 -10.33 -10.31
N LEU A 91 1.08 -10.08 -9.02
CA LEU A 91 2.12 -9.97 -8.00
C LEU A 91 2.48 -11.36 -7.45
N ASP A 92 3.77 -11.57 -7.19
CA ASP A 92 4.29 -12.79 -6.59
C ASP A 92 3.96 -12.86 -5.10
N GLU A 93 4.15 -11.74 -4.39
CA GLU A 93 3.82 -11.56 -2.98
C GLU A 93 2.91 -10.34 -2.79
N PRO A 94 1.63 -10.40 -3.22
CA PRO A 94 0.74 -9.26 -3.12
C PRO A 94 0.60 -8.81 -1.66
N THR A 95 0.95 -7.56 -1.39
CA THR A 95 1.03 -7.03 -0.03
C THR A 95 0.48 -5.61 0.01
N LEU A 96 -0.24 -5.27 1.08
CA LEU A 96 -0.64 -3.91 1.42
C LEU A 96 0.34 -3.34 2.44
N LEU A 97 0.88 -2.15 2.17
CA LEU A 97 1.65 -1.36 3.11
C LEU A 97 0.78 -0.24 3.68
N LEU A 98 0.56 -0.27 5.00
CA LEU A 98 0.01 0.84 5.78
C LEU A 98 1.14 1.48 6.56
N GLN A 99 1.49 2.73 6.26
CA GLN A 99 2.64 3.37 6.91
C GLN A 99 2.42 3.66 8.39
N ARG A 100 1.23 4.14 8.73
CA ARG A 100 0.78 4.40 10.10
C ARG A 100 -0.74 4.44 10.10
N VAL A 101 -1.35 3.67 10.98
CA VAL A 101 -2.78 3.80 11.30
C VAL A 101 -2.88 4.38 12.70
N ASP A 102 -3.73 5.38 12.86
CA ASP A 102 -4.01 5.95 14.17
C ASP A 102 -4.81 4.90 14.96
N GLN A 103 -4.22 4.37 16.04
CA GLN A 103 -4.83 3.43 17.00
C GLN A 103 -5.12 2.02 16.44
N ASN A 104 -6.17 1.35 16.95
CA ASN A 104 -6.49 -0.05 16.71
C ASN A 104 -7.41 -0.19 15.51
N PHE A 105 -7.20 -1.25 14.72
CA PHE A 105 -7.99 -1.46 13.52
C PHE A 105 -8.08 -2.93 13.10
N ILE A 106 -9.08 -3.21 12.28
CA ILE A 106 -9.19 -4.47 11.52
C ILE A 106 -9.25 -4.16 10.03
N VAL A 107 -8.84 -5.13 9.21
CA VAL A 107 -8.95 -5.09 7.76
C VAL A 107 -9.87 -6.20 7.31
N ILE A 108 -10.87 -5.85 6.50
CA ILE A 108 -11.90 -6.73 5.99
C ILE A 108 -11.86 -6.72 4.46
N ILE A 109 -12.03 -7.89 3.86
CA ILE A 109 -12.34 -8.07 2.43
C ILE A 109 -13.40 -9.18 2.36
N ASP A 110 -14.47 -8.97 1.60
CA ASP A 110 -15.54 -9.97 1.43
C ASP A 110 -16.10 -10.49 2.78
N ASP A 111 -16.45 -9.56 3.67
CA ASP A 111 -16.96 -9.83 5.03
C ASP A 111 -16.04 -10.70 5.91
N LYS A 112 -14.79 -10.93 5.49
CA LYS A 112 -13.77 -11.70 6.21
C LYS A 112 -12.71 -10.77 6.74
N GLN A 113 -12.50 -10.80 8.05
CA GLN A 113 -11.35 -10.16 8.67
C GLN A 113 -10.07 -10.87 8.21
N ILE A 114 -9.20 -10.15 7.50
CA ILE A 114 -7.90 -10.65 7.03
C ILE A 114 -6.74 -10.19 7.91
N TYR A 115 -6.93 -9.15 8.72
CA TYR A 115 -5.89 -8.59 9.58
C TYR A 115 -6.51 -7.85 10.78
N LYS A 116 -5.78 -7.82 11.89
CA LYS A 116 -6.14 -7.10 13.10
C LYS A 116 -4.89 -6.56 13.79
N PHE A 117 -4.99 -5.33 14.27
CA PHE A 117 -3.98 -4.72 15.13
C PHE A 117 -4.63 -4.09 16.36
N GLY A 118 -4.09 -4.44 17.53
CA GLY A 118 -4.59 -3.99 18.83
C GLY A 118 -5.79 -4.75 19.37
N ARG A 119 -6.32 -4.25 20.50
CA ARG A 119 -7.54 -4.77 21.15
C ARG A 119 -8.67 -3.77 20.99
N LEU A 120 -9.89 -4.28 20.86
CA LEU A 120 -11.04 -3.55 20.36
C LEU A 120 -12.03 -3.33 21.51
N ASP A 121 -11.50 -2.89 22.65
CA ASP A 121 -12.22 -2.79 23.91
C ASP A 121 -12.06 -1.36 24.47
N PRO A 122 -13.13 -0.54 24.44
CA PRO A 122 -13.13 0.80 25.01
C PRO A 122 -12.86 0.84 26.52
N SER A 123 -13.04 -0.28 27.24
CA SER A 123 -12.83 -0.36 28.68
C SER A 123 -11.37 -0.60 29.08
N ASN A 124 -10.48 -0.78 28.11
CA ASN A 124 -9.08 -1.11 28.36
C ASN A 124 -8.18 0.13 28.26
N GLU A 125 -7.78 0.67 29.42
CA GLU A 125 -6.87 1.82 29.54
C GLU A 125 -5.47 1.61 28.92
N ARG A 126 -5.16 0.42 28.40
CA ARG A 126 -3.92 0.09 27.64
C ARG A 126 -4.19 -0.22 26.17
N ALA A 127 -5.14 0.47 25.54
CA ALA A 127 -5.54 0.23 24.15
C ALA A 127 -4.46 0.59 23.12
N TYR A 128 -3.58 1.56 23.38
CA TYR A 128 -2.56 2.01 22.43
C TYR A 128 -1.27 1.19 22.53
N ILE A 129 -1.02 0.34 21.54
CA ILE A 129 0.20 -0.49 21.45
C ILE A 129 1.25 0.07 20.49
N GLY A 130 1.12 1.36 20.12
CA GLY A 130 1.99 2.06 19.17
C GLY A 130 1.41 2.15 17.75
N THR A 131 2.16 2.77 16.84
CA THR A 131 1.80 2.90 15.43
C THR A 131 2.94 2.40 14.52
N PRO A 132 3.21 1.07 14.47
CA PRO A 132 4.15 0.54 13.51
C PRO A 132 3.59 0.70 12.09
N PHE A 133 4.46 0.53 11.08
CA PHE A 133 3.97 0.25 9.74
C PHE A 133 3.49 -1.21 9.68
N HIS A 134 2.55 -1.49 8.78
CA HIS A 134 1.99 -2.82 8.60
C HIS A 134 2.20 -3.28 7.16
N LEU A 135 2.71 -4.51 7.00
CA LEU A 135 2.74 -5.25 5.74
C LEU A 135 1.72 -6.38 5.86
N ILE A 136 0.60 -6.24 5.16
CA ILE A 136 -0.53 -7.16 5.23
C ILE A 136 -0.56 -8.00 3.95
N PRO A 137 -0.29 -9.31 4.01
CA PRO A 137 -0.39 -10.17 2.84
C PRO A 137 -1.81 -10.18 2.28
N LEU A 138 -1.92 -10.08 0.96
CA LEU A 138 -3.17 -10.14 0.22
C LEU A 138 -3.17 -11.39 -0.66
N LYS A 139 -4.34 -12.01 -0.80
CA LYS A 139 -4.54 -13.05 -1.80
C LYS A 139 -4.80 -12.43 -3.17
N ARG A 140 -4.33 -13.09 -4.23
CA ARG A 140 -4.57 -12.66 -5.63
C ARG A 140 -6.06 -12.59 -5.98
N GLU A 141 -6.87 -13.45 -5.37
CA GLU A 141 -8.33 -13.50 -5.53
C GLU A 141 -9.04 -12.20 -5.08
N TYR A 142 -8.37 -11.34 -4.30
CA TYR A 142 -8.92 -10.06 -3.85
C TYR A 142 -8.87 -8.94 -4.91
N ALA A 143 -8.33 -9.22 -6.10
CA ALA A 143 -8.33 -8.27 -7.20
C ALA A 143 -9.73 -7.74 -7.53
N GLY A 144 -9.87 -6.43 -7.70
CA GLY A 144 -11.13 -5.75 -7.97
C GLY A 144 -12.11 -5.72 -6.80
N GLN A 145 -11.81 -6.36 -5.67
CA GLN A 145 -12.66 -6.31 -4.48
C GLN A 145 -12.46 -5.00 -3.71
N HIS A 146 -13.36 -4.72 -2.76
CA HIS A 146 -13.17 -3.59 -1.85
C HIS A 146 -12.42 -4.05 -0.61
N ILE A 147 -11.34 -3.35 -0.29
CA ILE A 147 -10.71 -3.43 1.02
C ILE A 147 -11.37 -2.43 1.94
N GLN A 148 -11.67 -2.87 3.17
CA GLN A 148 -12.27 -2.04 4.19
C GLN A 148 -11.41 -2.06 5.45
N LEU A 149 -11.28 -0.90 6.09
CA LEU A 149 -10.64 -0.77 7.39
C LEU A 149 -11.67 -0.21 8.36
N GLN A 150 -11.80 -0.85 9.51
CA GLN A 150 -12.51 -0.28 10.64
C GLN A 150 -11.48 0.13 11.69
N ILE A 151 -11.46 1.41 12.03
CA ILE A 151 -10.48 2.01 12.93
C ILE A 151 -11.24 2.58 14.13
N TYR A 152 -10.74 2.34 15.33
CA TYR A 152 -11.24 2.93 16.56
C TYR A 152 -10.26 3.97 17.10
N SER A 153 -10.75 5.15 17.46
CA SER A 153 -9.98 6.13 18.20
C SER A 153 -10.89 6.95 19.10
N GLU A 154 -10.45 7.16 20.34
CA GLU A 154 -11.01 8.12 21.29
C GLU A 154 -10.31 9.49 21.22
N TYR A 155 -9.18 9.58 20.51
CA TYR A 155 -8.39 10.81 20.35
C TYR A 155 -8.88 11.64 19.17
N THR A 156 -8.48 12.91 19.07
CA THR A 156 -8.89 13.82 17.99
C THR A 156 -8.49 13.35 16.58
N SER A 157 -7.37 12.63 16.45
CA SER A 157 -6.93 12.05 15.18
C SER A 157 -7.40 10.61 14.99
N ILE A 158 -7.78 10.28 13.75
CA ILE A 158 -8.18 8.94 13.34
C ILE A 158 -7.97 8.76 11.83
N GLY A 159 -7.57 7.55 11.41
CA GLY A 159 -7.35 7.20 10.02
C GLY A 159 -5.93 6.70 9.73
N ILE A 160 -5.54 6.76 8.47
CA ILE A 160 -4.25 6.28 7.98
C ILE A 160 -3.38 7.48 7.65
N GLN A 161 -2.21 7.57 8.27
CA GLN A 161 -1.24 8.60 7.97
C GLN A 161 -0.21 8.12 6.94
N GLY A 162 -0.11 8.89 5.86
CA GLY A 162 0.78 8.63 4.76
C GLY A 162 0.12 7.75 3.69
N PRO A 163 0.85 7.49 2.60
CA PRO A 163 0.34 6.76 1.45
C PRO A 163 0.11 5.29 1.79
N VAL A 164 -1.00 4.75 1.30
CA VAL A 164 -1.30 3.31 1.34
C VAL A 164 -0.83 2.70 0.03
N ARG A 165 0.00 1.65 0.09
CA ARG A 165 0.62 1.09 -1.13
C ARG A 165 0.35 -0.39 -1.30
N ILE A 166 0.30 -0.83 -2.55
CA ILE A 166 0.13 -2.24 -2.93
C ILE A 166 1.25 -2.61 -3.89
N GLY A 167 1.91 -3.75 -3.65
CA GLY A 167 3.00 -4.26 -4.49
C GLY A 167 3.55 -5.57 -3.95
N ASN A 168 4.65 -6.06 -4.52
CA ASN A 168 5.39 -7.17 -3.91
C ASN A 168 5.97 -6.74 -2.55
N ARG A 169 5.97 -7.65 -1.58
CA ARG A 169 6.46 -7.38 -0.23
C ARG A 169 7.86 -6.77 -0.19
N GLY A 170 8.81 -7.33 -0.95
CA GLY A 170 10.19 -6.85 -1.04
C GLY A 170 10.28 -5.41 -1.57
N ASP A 171 9.52 -5.10 -2.62
CA ASP A 171 9.49 -3.76 -3.23
C ASP A 171 8.95 -2.72 -2.24
N LEU A 172 7.90 -3.08 -1.49
CA LEU A 172 7.31 -2.20 -0.48
C LEU A 172 8.25 -1.94 0.70
N ILE A 173 9.01 -2.94 1.15
CA ILE A 173 10.03 -2.78 2.20
C ILE A 173 11.11 -1.81 1.73
N LEU A 174 11.66 -2.05 0.54
CA LEU A 174 12.69 -1.18 -0.04
C LEU A 174 12.18 0.25 -0.21
N LYS A 175 10.94 0.42 -0.69
CA LYS A 175 10.31 1.73 -0.82
C LYS A 175 10.15 2.42 0.54
N PHE A 176 9.67 1.70 1.55
CA PHE A 176 9.48 2.26 2.89
C PHE A 176 10.81 2.75 3.50
N ILE A 177 11.87 1.94 3.38
CA ILE A 177 13.20 2.31 3.87
C ILE A 177 13.71 3.56 3.15
N ARG A 178 13.60 3.61 1.81
CA ARG A 178 14.01 4.79 1.01
C ARG A 178 13.25 6.05 1.46
N ASP A 179 11.93 5.98 1.56
CA ASP A 179 11.09 7.11 1.96
C ASP A 179 11.48 7.66 3.34
N ARG A 180 11.80 6.78 4.29
CA ARG A 180 12.22 7.17 5.65
C ARG A 180 13.64 7.72 5.69
N MET A 181 14.56 7.16 4.90
CA MET A 181 15.94 7.65 4.84
C MET A 181 16.00 9.06 4.29
N PHE A 182 15.25 9.38 3.24
CA PHE A 182 15.20 10.74 2.69
C PHE A 182 14.60 11.74 3.67
N ALA A 183 13.57 11.35 4.42
CA ALA A 183 12.94 12.22 5.42
C ALA A 183 13.84 12.56 6.62
N LEU A 184 14.92 11.80 6.86
CA LEU A 184 15.90 12.07 7.92
C LEU A 184 17.04 13.00 7.46
N LEU A 185 17.17 13.22 6.15
CA LEU A 185 18.25 14.01 5.54
C LEU A 185 17.76 15.37 5.02
N SER A 186 16.47 15.69 5.20
CA SER A 186 15.79 16.93 4.79
C SER A 186 15.35 17.73 6.01
#